data_AF-A0A4Y8IH41-F1
#
_entry.id   AF-A0A4Y8IH41-F1
#
_cell.length_a   1.000
_cell.length_b   1.000
_cell.length_c   1.000
_cell.angle_alpha   90.00
_cell.angle_beta   90.00
_cell.angle_gamma   90.00
#
_symmetry.space_group_name_H-M   'P 1'
#
loop_
_entity.id
_entity.type
_entity.pdbx_description
1 polymer ?
#
loop_
_entity_poly.entity_id
_entity_poly.type
_entity_poly.pdbx_seq_one_letter_code
_entity_poly.pdbx_strand_id
1 'polypeptide(L)'
;MKHRYFVLPIVTTTILLLIGIVFFHWLNQPIKGNDFTKMTIYMNWDNEGPFVITDKDVIDSCIKKINSSSKKDITKIVLEQGPDGRIIFEGKKTVEVKVFSYGGNVVTDKYLINTGFNLENIIQKNSHKK
;
A
#
# COMPACT_ATOMS: atom_id res chain seq x y z
N MET A 1 -12.93 54.45 9.68
CA MET A 1 -11.82 53.45 9.56
C MET A 1 -12.16 52.19 10.35
N LYS A 2 -12.88 51.21 9.78
CA LYS A 2 -13.15 49.91 10.43
C LYS A 2 -13.39 48.80 9.39
N HIS A 3 -12.36 48.39 8.64
CA HIS A 3 -12.48 47.19 7.79
C HIS A 3 -11.17 46.38 7.65
N ARG A 4 -10.09 46.72 8.36
CA ARG A 4 -8.77 46.10 8.11
C ARG A 4 -8.41 44.90 8.99
N TYR A 5 -9.22 44.56 10.01
CA TYR A 5 -8.87 43.51 10.98
C TYR A 5 -9.54 42.15 10.74
N PHE A 6 -10.53 42.07 9.82
CA PHE A 6 -11.26 40.81 9.56
C PHE A 6 -10.60 39.92 8.50
N VAL A 7 -9.66 40.44 7.70
CA VAL A 7 -9.03 39.71 6.59
C VAL A 7 -7.88 38.82 7.08
N LEU A 8 -7.17 39.24 8.13
CA LEU A 8 -6.02 38.52 8.69
C LEU A 8 -6.34 37.07 9.16
N PRO A 9 -7.39 36.82 9.96
CA PRO A 9 -7.68 35.46 10.45
C PRO A 9 -8.15 34.50 9.34
N ILE A 10 -8.75 35.03 8.27
CA ILE A 10 -9.22 34.24 7.12
C ILE A 10 -8.03 33.76 6.27
N VAL A 11 -7.03 34.62 6.08
CA VAL A 11 -5.81 34.26 5.33
C VAL A 11 -4.98 33.23 6.10
N THR A 12 -4.86 33.35 7.42
CA THR A 12 -4.11 32.37 8.23
C THR A 12 -4.77 30.99 8.29
N THR A 13 -6.10 30.94 8.37
CA THR A 13 -6.83 29.65 8.39
C THR A 13 -6.79 28.95 7.04
N THR A 14 -6.87 29.69 5.93
CA THR A 14 -6.72 29.11 4.58
C THR A 14 -5.30 28.58 4.32
N ILE A 15 -4.25 29.27 4.78
CA ILE A 15 -2.86 28.78 4.66
C ILE A 15 -2.66 27.49 5.47
N LEU A 16 -3.15 27.42 6.71
CA LEU A 16 -3.07 26.20 7.53
C LEU A 16 -3.82 25.02 6.90
N LEU A 17 -4.99 25.28 6.29
CA LEU A 17 -5.76 24.25 5.61
C LEU A 17 -5.02 23.71 4.37
N LEU A 18 -4.39 24.61 3.58
CA LEU A 18 -3.59 24.23 2.41
C LEU A 18 -2.34 23.43 2.79
N ILE A 19 -1.64 23.81 3.86
CA ILE A 19 -0.49 23.05 4.37
C ILE A 19 -0.92 21.65 4.83
N GLY A 20 -2.06 21.54 5.53
CA GLY A 20 -2.61 20.25 5.94
C GLY A 20 -2.92 19.32 4.76
N ILE A 21 -3.50 19.87 3.69
CA ILE A 21 -3.82 19.11 2.47
C ILE A 21 -2.55 18.66 1.73
N VAL A 22 -1.55 19.53 1.59
CA VAL A 22 -0.28 19.19 0.93
C VAL A 22 0.50 18.15 1.74
N PHE A 23 0.52 18.27 3.07
CA PHE A 23 1.18 17.31 3.95
C PHE A 23 0.50 15.93 3.91
N PHE A 24 -0.83 15.90 3.85
CA PHE A 24 -1.61 14.66 3.68
C PHE A 24 -1.37 13.99 2.32
N HIS A 25 -1.16 14.78 1.26
CA HIS A 25 -0.87 14.27 -0.07
C HIS A 25 0.55 13.69 -0.20
N TRP A 26 1.52 14.24 0.54
CA TRP A 26 2.90 13.74 0.55
C TRP A 26 3.07 12.42 1.31
N LEU A 27 2.27 12.17 2.35
CA LEU A 27 2.35 10.94 3.14
C LEU A 27 1.69 9.70 2.47
N ASN A 28 0.92 9.92 1.41
CA ASN A 28 0.11 8.92 0.69
C ASN A 28 0.66 8.57 -0.70
N GLN A 29 1.97 8.72 -0.95
CA GLN A 29 2.47 8.47 -2.30
C GLN A 29 2.24 7.01 -2.73
N PRO A 30 1.56 6.79 -3.87
CA PRO A 30 1.26 5.45 -4.36
C PRO A 30 2.55 4.71 -4.74
N ILE A 31 2.53 3.39 -4.62
CA ILE A 31 3.57 2.52 -5.16
C ILE A 31 3.56 2.69 -6.68
N LYS A 32 4.60 3.28 -7.27
CA LYS A 32 4.70 3.50 -8.72
C LYS A 32 5.02 2.17 -9.42
N GLY A 33 4.05 1.60 -10.15
CA GLY A 33 4.18 0.28 -10.78
C GLY A 33 5.34 0.14 -11.77
N ASN A 34 5.69 1.22 -12.47
CA ASN A 34 6.73 1.22 -13.51
C ASN A 34 8.15 0.93 -13.00
N ASP A 35 8.36 0.96 -11.68
CA ASP A 35 9.69 0.78 -11.08
C ASP A 35 10.01 -0.70 -10.79
N PHE A 36 9.06 -1.63 -10.97
CA PHE A 36 9.19 -3.02 -10.55
C PHE A 36 9.13 -3.99 -11.73
N THR A 37 10.07 -4.94 -11.73
CA THR A 37 10.25 -5.97 -12.77
C THR A 37 10.02 -7.38 -12.23
N LYS A 38 10.05 -7.55 -10.90
CA LYS A 38 9.92 -8.84 -10.23
C LYS A 38 9.05 -8.68 -9.00
N MET A 39 8.22 -9.68 -8.74
CA MET A 39 7.44 -9.82 -7.52
C MET A 39 7.71 -11.20 -6.93
N THR A 40 8.11 -11.26 -5.67
CA THR A 40 8.38 -12.51 -4.95
C THR A 40 7.38 -12.65 -3.81
N ILE A 41 6.76 -13.81 -3.72
CA ILE A 41 5.78 -14.12 -2.67
C ILE A 41 6.38 -15.19 -1.75
N TYR A 42 6.27 -14.95 -0.46
CA TYR A 42 6.53 -15.91 0.61
C TYR A 42 5.25 -16.11 1.41
N MET A 43 4.97 -17.35 1.79
CA MET A 43 3.81 -17.72 2.60
C MET A 43 4.26 -18.42 3.88
N ASN A 44 3.34 -18.51 4.84
CA ASN A 44 3.54 -19.16 6.13
C ASN A 44 4.83 -18.71 6.83
N TRP A 45 5.00 -17.39 7.02
CA TRP A 45 6.21 -16.83 7.65
C TRP A 45 7.53 -17.22 6.97
N ASP A 46 7.53 -17.21 5.63
CA ASP A 46 8.65 -17.61 4.79
C ASP A 46 8.96 -19.12 4.76
N ASN A 47 8.12 -19.96 5.37
CA ASN A 47 8.27 -21.41 5.27
C ASN A 47 7.91 -21.94 3.86
N GLU A 48 7.15 -21.17 3.07
CA GLU A 48 6.74 -21.54 1.72
C GLU A 48 7.12 -20.45 0.69
N GLY A 49 7.75 -20.86 -0.41
CA GLY A 49 8.31 -19.97 -1.44
C GLY A 49 9.84 -20.14 -1.61
N PRO A 50 10.53 -19.22 -2.31
CA PRO A 50 9.99 -18.05 -2.99
C PRO A 50 9.19 -18.40 -4.26
N PHE A 51 8.00 -17.84 -4.40
CA PHE A 51 7.26 -17.85 -5.67
C PHE A 51 7.57 -16.58 -6.45
N VAL A 52 8.34 -16.70 -7.53
CA VAL A 52 8.80 -15.56 -8.32
C VAL A 52 7.89 -15.34 -9.52
N ILE A 53 7.36 -14.12 -9.63
CA ILE A 53 6.51 -13.65 -10.72
C ILE A 53 7.22 -12.50 -11.43
N THR A 54 7.40 -12.62 -12.75
CA THR A 54 7.98 -11.58 -13.62
C THR A 54 6.98 -11.05 -14.65
N ASP A 55 5.75 -11.56 -14.66
CA ASP A 55 4.66 -11.07 -15.51
C ASP A 55 4.29 -9.64 -15.07
N LYS A 56 4.58 -8.67 -15.94
CA LYS A 56 4.41 -7.25 -15.65
C LYS A 56 2.96 -6.88 -15.39
N ASP A 57 2.02 -7.49 -16.12
CA ASP A 57 0.59 -7.20 -15.97
C ASP A 57 0.09 -7.65 -14.60
N VAL A 58 0.61 -8.78 -14.11
CA VAL A 58 0.29 -9.29 -12.77
C VAL A 58 0.86 -8.37 -11.70
N ILE A 59 2.12 -7.95 -11.85
CA ILE A 59 2.78 -7.02 -10.93
C ILE A 59 2.01 -5.70 -10.86
N ASP A 60 1.66 -5.12 -12.00
CA ASP A 60 0.95 -3.84 -12.07
C ASP A 60 -0.48 -3.95 -11.56
N SER A 61 -1.16 -5.07 -11.81
CA SER A 61 -2.49 -5.34 -11.24
C SER A 61 -2.45 -5.40 -9.71
N CYS A 62 -1.47 -6.10 -9.13
CA CYS A 62 -1.27 -6.16 -7.68
C CYS A 62 -1.00 -4.77 -7.09
N ILE A 63 -0.08 -4.01 -7.68
CA ILE A 63 0.26 -2.65 -7.23
C ILE A 63 -0.94 -1.70 -7.35
N LYS A 64 -1.67 -1.77 -8.47
CA LYS A 64 -2.88 -0.98 -8.68
C LYS A 64 -3.90 -1.28 -7.58
N LYS A 65 -4.12 -2.56 -7.26
CA LYS A 65 -5.05 -2.97 -6.21
C LYS A 65 -4.64 -2.40 -4.84
N ILE A 66 -3.37 -2.53 -4.46
CA ILE A 66 -2.84 -1.96 -3.21
C ILE A 66 -3.09 -0.43 -3.16
N ASN A 67 -2.82 0.27 -4.25
CA ASN A 67 -2.95 1.73 -4.28
C ASN A 67 -4.40 2.20 -4.25
N SER A 68 -5.32 1.50 -4.93
CA SER A 68 -6.73 1.87 -5.04
C SER A 68 -7.60 1.40 -3.87
N SER A 69 -7.14 0.42 -3.11
CA SER A 69 -7.88 -0.14 -1.98
C SER A 69 -8.03 0.84 -0.81
N SER A 70 -9.07 0.63 -0.01
CA SER A 70 -9.34 1.43 1.18
C SER A 70 -8.21 1.26 2.20
N LYS A 71 -7.76 2.40 2.75
CA LYS A 71 -6.64 2.47 3.70
C LYS A 71 -7.18 2.86 5.07
N LYS A 72 -6.80 2.11 6.10
CA LYS A 72 -7.04 2.43 7.50
C LYS A 72 -5.69 2.63 8.19
N ASP A 73 -5.62 3.63 9.05
CA ASP A 73 -4.43 3.91 9.86
C ASP A 73 -4.10 2.71 10.75
N ILE A 74 -2.89 2.16 10.61
CA ILE A 74 -2.46 0.97 11.34
C ILE A 74 -2.32 1.23 12.85
N THR A 75 -2.04 2.48 13.26
CA THR A 75 -1.85 2.84 14.69
C THR A 75 -3.14 2.71 15.51
N LYS A 76 -4.29 2.63 14.85
CA LYS A 76 -5.62 2.53 15.46
C LYS A 76 -6.15 1.09 15.48
N ILE A 77 -5.33 0.12 15.08
CA ILE A 77 -5.74 -1.26 14.88
C ILE A 77 -4.77 -2.17 15.63
N VAL A 78 -5.31 -3.06 16.46
CA VAL A 78 -4.55 -4.16 17.08
C VAL A 78 -4.66 -5.37 16.17
N LEU A 79 -3.53 -5.89 15.71
CA LEU A 79 -3.46 -7.13 14.96
C LEU A 79 -3.24 -8.28 15.96
N GLU A 80 -4.22 -9.18 16.07
CA GLU A 80 -4.17 -10.30 17.03
C GLU A 80 -3.21 -11.41 16.59
N GLN A 81 -2.91 -11.47 15.30
CA GLN A 81 -2.06 -12.50 14.69
C GLN A 81 -0.94 -11.85 13.88
N GLY A 82 0.13 -12.60 13.63
CA GLY A 82 1.19 -12.21 12.70
C GLY A 82 0.73 -12.29 11.23
N PRO A 83 1.52 -11.75 10.29
CA PRO A 83 1.20 -11.86 8.86
C PRO A 83 1.28 -13.31 8.40
N ASP A 84 0.40 -13.72 7.50
CA ASP A 84 0.41 -15.04 6.88
C ASP A 84 1.49 -15.17 5.79
N GLY A 85 1.94 -14.05 5.23
CA GLY A 85 2.97 -14.03 4.20
C GLY A 85 3.43 -12.61 3.88
N ARG A 86 4.27 -12.50 2.86
CA ARG A 86 4.73 -11.22 2.34
C ARG A 86 4.92 -11.24 0.84
N ILE A 87 4.75 -10.07 0.24
CA ILE A 87 5.01 -9.81 -1.16
C ILE A 87 6.15 -8.79 -1.22
N ILE A 88 7.19 -9.12 -1.98
CA ILE A 88 8.34 -8.24 -2.22
C ILE A 88 8.31 -7.84 -3.68
N PHE A 89 8.19 -6.55 -3.94
CA PHE A 89 8.32 -5.96 -5.27
C PHE A 89 9.75 -5.47 -5.46
N GLU A 90 10.42 -5.94 -6.50
CA GLU A 90 11.83 -5.65 -6.80
C GLU A 90 11.99 -5.01 -8.19
N GLY A 91 12.89 -4.04 -8.27
CA GLY A 91 13.26 -3.33 -9.50
C GLY A 91 14.23 -2.20 -9.17
N LYS A 92 13.90 -0.94 -9.50
CA LYS A 92 14.75 0.22 -9.13
C LYS A 92 14.82 0.46 -7.62
N LYS A 93 13.83 -0.05 -6.89
CA LYS A 93 13.74 -0.06 -5.43
C LYS A 93 13.06 -1.35 -5.00
N THR A 94 13.16 -1.65 -3.71
CA THR A 94 12.48 -2.78 -3.10
C THR A 94 11.34 -2.26 -2.21
N VAL A 95 10.15 -2.83 -2.37
CA VAL A 95 9.01 -2.57 -1.49
C VAL A 95 8.49 -3.90 -0.99
N GLU A 96 8.51 -4.06 0.33
CA GLU A 96 7.92 -5.22 1.01
C GLU A 96 6.56 -4.83 1.57
N VAL A 97 5.58 -5.71 1.38
CA VAL A 97 4.28 -5.59 2.02
C VAL A 97 3.91 -6.90 2.69
N LYS A 98 3.38 -6.81 3.91
CA LYS A 98 2.97 -7.97 4.70
C LYS A 98 1.50 -8.29 4.39
N VAL A 99 1.17 -9.56 4.20
CA VAL A 99 -0.17 -9.99 3.81
C VAL A 99 -0.77 -10.83 4.94
N PHE A 100 -2.03 -10.53 5.24
CA PHE A 100 -2.86 -11.23 6.21
C PHE A 100 -3.99 -11.90 5.43
N SER A 101 -3.91 -13.22 5.30
CA SER A 101 -4.87 -14.09 4.63
C SER A 101 -6.27 -13.95 5.22
N TYR A 102 -6.38 -13.66 6.52
CA TYR A 102 -7.66 -13.30 7.14
C TYR A 102 -8.18 -11.96 6.59
N GLY A 103 -9.07 -12.04 5.61
CA GLY A 103 -9.65 -10.90 4.90
C GLY A 103 -8.83 -10.37 3.73
N GLY A 104 -7.68 -10.99 3.43
CA GLY A 104 -6.81 -10.59 2.33
C GLY A 104 -6.28 -9.17 2.47
N ASN A 105 -5.93 -8.77 3.69
CA ASN A 105 -5.44 -7.44 3.99
C ASN A 105 -3.93 -7.35 3.74
N VAL A 106 -3.46 -6.17 3.37
CA VAL A 106 -2.05 -5.84 3.21
C VAL A 106 -1.68 -4.78 4.22
N VAL A 107 -0.61 -5.00 4.97
CA VAL A 107 -0.07 -4.05 5.92
C VAL A 107 1.19 -3.41 5.37
N THR A 108 1.22 -2.09 5.44
CA THR A 108 2.39 -1.23 5.25
C THR A 108 2.72 -0.57 6.58
N ASP A 109 3.83 0.17 6.66
CA ASP A 109 4.25 0.87 7.89
C ASP A 109 3.19 1.84 8.46
N LYS A 110 2.27 2.32 7.62
CA LYS A 110 1.26 3.32 8.00
C LYS A 110 -0.18 2.84 7.88
N TYR A 111 -0.44 1.86 7.02
CA TYR A 111 -1.80 1.51 6.63
C TYR A 111 -2.05 0.02 6.64
N LEU A 112 -3.22 -0.35 7.15
CA LEU A 112 -3.93 -1.57 6.80
C LEU A 112 -4.75 -1.31 5.54
N ILE A 113 -4.53 -2.09 4.50
CA ILE A 113 -5.11 -1.93 3.17
C ILE A 113 -5.95 -3.15 2.86
N ASN A 114 -7.25 -2.99 2.66
CA ASN A 114 -8.11 -4.12 2.30
C ASN A 114 -8.02 -4.38 0.79
N THR A 115 -7.13 -5.28 0.40
CA THR A 115 -6.96 -5.68 -1.01
C THR A 115 -7.78 -6.93 -1.36
N GLY A 116 -8.26 -7.69 -0.39
CA GLY A 116 -8.87 -9.00 -0.62
C GLY A 116 -7.93 -9.93 -1.38
N PHE A 117 -6.62 -9.86 -1.12
CA PHE A 117 -5.66 -10.77 -1.72
C PHE A 117 -5.80 -12.18 -1.16
N ASN A 118 -5.69 -13.15 -2.06
CA ASN A 118 -5.48 -14.55 -1.73
C ASN A 118 -4.17 -14.94 -2.43
N LEU A 119 -3.12 -15.22 -1.64
CA LEU A 119 -1.78 -15.49 -2.16
C LEU A 119 -1.74 -16.75 -3.01
N GLU A 120 -2.44 -17.81 -2.58
CA GLU A 120 -2.54 -19.08 -3.31
C GLU A 120 -3.11 -18.87 -4.72
N ASN A 121 -4.18 -18.08 -4.85
CA ASN A 121 -4.79 -17.76 -6.13
C ASN A 121 -3.84 -16.99 -7.06
N ILE A 122 -3.01 -16.10 -6.51
CA ILE A 122 -2.01 -15.35 -7.29
C ILE A 122 -0.93 -16.32 -7.78
N ILE A 123 -0.48 -17.25 -6.93
CA ILE A 123 0.54 -18.24 -7.29
C ILE A 123 0.01 -19.20 -8.35
N GLN A 124 -1.15 -19.84 -8.13
CA GLN A 124 -1.72 -20.84 -9.04
C GLN A 124 -1.93 -20.28 -10.46
N LYS A 125 -2.50 -19.07 -10.58
CA LYS A 125 -2.72 -18.42 -11.88
C LYS A 125 -1.44 -18.15 -12.67
N ASN A 126 -0.30 -18.05 -11.99
CA ASN A 126 0.99 -17.77 -12.60
C ASN A 126 1.85 -19.02 -12.81
N SER A 127 1.64 -20.08 -12.03
CA SER A 127 2.28 -21.37 -12.25
C SER A 127 1.84 -22.06 -13.55
N HIS A 128 0.61 -21.80 -14.03
CA HIS A 128 0.09 -22.37 -15.28
C HIS A 128 0.40 -21.57 -16.55
N LYS A 129 1.08 -20.41 -16.43
CA LYS A 129 1.45 -19.55 -17.56
C LYS A 129 2.88 -19.78 -18.07
N LYS A 130 3.66 -20.68 -17.43
CA LYS A 130 4.98 -21.12 -17.90
C LYS A 130 4.83 -22.24 -18.91
#